data_AF-A0A0F4YI80-F1
#
_entry.id   AF-A0A0F4YI80-F1
#
_cell.length_a   1.000
_cell.length_b   1.000
_cell.length_c   1.000
_cell.angle_alpha   90.00
_cell.angle_beta   90.00
_cell.angle_gamma   90.00
#
_symmetry.space_group_name_H-M   'P 1'
#
loop_
_entity.id
_entity.type
_entity.pdbx_description
1 polymer ?
#
loop_
_entity_poly.entity_id
_entity_poly.type
_entity_poly.pdbx_seq_one_letter_code
_entity_poly.pdbx_strand_id
1 'polypeptide(L)'
;MVTILRAKDANRQPIIYVVEHNTENPSSTSTSQTRPRRPDLSTFFATLSQITPNPGETRTRQHAVPVPADVSAAFRTLAEAFDIMRRENEIGGGGRGREGEEGRGETLIDQMIEALLREAESPPREVEGVSEEFCDALDRIPTKSLKPDQTCPICNNPFLDDPYPLVVRLPCHPTHLFDLECVRPWLRLRGTCPLDRVDFGKQQREKELERRRQLEKRRSNNKEDEEEEEEWDGLYA
;
A
#
# COMPACT_ATOMS: atom_id res chain seq x y z
N MET A 1 21.04 41.76 -78.16
CA MET A 1 21.60 40.40 -78.23
C MET A 1 21.41 39.74 -76.87
N VAL A 2 20.86 38.54 -76.90
CA VAL A 2 20.60 37.59 -75.79
C VAL A 2 21.88 37.44 -74.95
N THR A 3 21.86 37.45 -73.61
CA THR A 3 21.64 36.23 -72.82
C THR A 3 21.29 36.53 -71.37
N ILE A 4 20.25 35.83 -70.92
CA ILE A 4 19.73 35.71 -69.57
C ILE A 4 20.64 34.77 -68.77
N LEU A 5 21.07 35.17 -67.57
CA LEU A 5 21.26 34.23 -66.45
C LEU A 5 20.44 34.73 -65.26
N ARG A 6 19.25 34.12 -65.15
CA ARG A 6 18.45 33.95 -63.92
C ARG A 6 19.32 33.19 -62.88
N ALA A 7 19.19 33.34 -61.57
CA ALA A 7 17.98 33.65 -60.80
C ALA A 7 18.31 34.16 -59.37
N LYS A 8 17.45 35.07 -58.91
CA LYS A 8 16.71 35.07 -57.63
C LYS A 8 17.48 35.18 -56.30
N ASP A 9 17.54 36.43 -55.85
CA ASP A 9 16.85 36.94 -54.66
C ASP A 9 16.79 36.11 -53.38
N ALA A 10 17.32 36.75 -52.33
CA ALA A 10 16.74 36.88 -50.99
C ALA A 10 16.34 35.60 -50.26
N ASN A 11 17.17 35.17 -49.30
CA ASN A 11 16.63 34.49 -48.13
C ASN A 11 17.50 34.69 -46.89
N ARG A 12 17.27 35.80 -46.18
CA ARG A 12 17.76 36.00 -44.82
C ARG A 12 16.80 35.27 -43.89
N GLN A 13 17.09 34.00 -43.57
CA GLN A 13 16.30 33.25 -42.60
C GLN A 13 16.69 33.67 -41.17
N PRO A 14 15.73 33.89 -40.25
CA PRO A 14 16.03 34.06 -38.84
C PRO A 14 16.53 32.73 -38.28
N ILE A 15 17.61 32.79 -37.49
CA ILE A 15 18.17 31.63 -36.81
C ILE A 15 17.22 31.27 -35.68
N ILE A 16 16.34 30.31 -35.89
CA ILE A 16 15.55 29.70 -34.82
C ILE A 16 16.47 28.68 -34.14
N TYR A 17 16.83 28.94 -32.89
CA TYR A 17 17.44 27.93 -32.03
C TYR A 17 16.37 26.85 -31.75
N VAL A 18 16.44 25.73 -32.47
CA VAL A 18 15.80 24.49 -32.05
C VAL A 18 16.63 23.93 -30.90
N VAL A 19 16.16 24.11 -29.67
CA VAL A 19 16.59 23.26 -28.57
C VAL A 19 15.93 21.91 -28.83
N GLU A 20 16.67 21.02 -29.48
CA GLU A 20 16.30 19.62 -29.59
C GLU A 20 16.31 19.02 -28.18
N HIS A 21 15.15 18.99 -27.54
CA HIS A 21 14.92 18.05 -26.45
C HIS A 21 14.90 16.67 -27.11
N ASN A 22 16.04 15.98 -27.06
CA ASN A 22 16.21 14.60 -27.45
C ASN A 22 15.20 13.74 -26.65
N THR A 23 13.98 13.61 -27.17
CA THR A 23 13.01 12.63 -26.71
C THR A 23 13.30 11.38 -27.50
N GLU A 24 14.35 10.68 -27.08
CA GLU A 24 14.64 9.34 -27.56
C GLU A 24 13.40 8.49 -27.34
N ASN A 25 12.84 8.03 -28.46
CA ASN A 25 11.77 7.05 -28.49
C ASN A 25 12.30 5.77 -27.81
N PRO A 26 11.79 5.35 -26.64
CA PRO A 26 12.39 4.26 -25.84
C PRO A 26 12.09 2.86 -26.41
N SER A 27 11.83 2.74 -27.71
CA SER A 27 11.32 1.51 -28.34
C SER A 27 12.40 0.67 -29.02
N SER A 28 13.70 1.01 -28.91
CA SER A 28 14.75 0.31 -29.68
C SER A 28 16.03 -0.05 -28.91
N THR A 29 15.99 -0.11 -27.57
CA THR A 29 17.06 -0.74 -26.79
C THR A 29 16.46 -1.86 -25.96
N SER A 30 16.40 -3.04 -26.55
CA SER A 30 16.14 -4.31 -25.88
C SER A 30 17.33 -4.68 -24.99
N THR A 31 17.61 -3.89 -23.96
CA THR A 31 18.14 -4.44 -22.72
C THR A 31 17.01 -5.22 -22.11
N SER A 32 17.20 -6.53 -21.92
CA SER A 32 16.37 -7.41 -21.12
C SER A 32 16.33 -6.92 -19.67
N GLN A 33 15.64 -5.81 -19.44
CA GLN A 33 15.18 -5.43 -18.12
C GLN A 33 14.10 -6.45 -17.79
N THR A 34 14.41 -7.34 -16.86
CA THR A 34 13.43 -8.20 -16.21
C THR A 34 12.25 -7.30 -15.83
N ARG A 35 11.09 -7.48 -16.47
CA ARG A 35 9.88 -6.77 -16.05
C ARG A 35 9.72 -7.06 -14.54
N PRO A 36 9.59 -6.02 -13.70
CA PRO A 36 9.38 -6.26 -12.27
C PRO A 36 8.12 -7.12 -12.13
N ARG A 37 8.21 -8.25 -11.43
CA ARG A 37 7.09 -9.20 -11.21
C ARG A 37 6.00 -8.65 -10.26
N ARG A 38 6.04 -7.35 -9.97
CA ARG A 38 5.20 -6.67 -8.97
C ARG A 38 4.73 -5.35 -9.57
N PRO A 39 3.42 -5.08 -9.57
CA PRO A 39 2.87 -3.83 -10.08
C PRO A 39 3.28 -2.65 -9.18
N ASP A 40 3.39 -1.47 -9.78
CA ASP A 40 3.59 -0.24 -9.04
C ASP A 40 2.30 0.14 -8.27
N LEU A 41 2.39 0.17 -6.95
CA LEU A 41 1.29 0.52 -6.04
C LEU A 41 1.22 2.02 -5.75
N SER A 42 1.99 2.86 -6.44
CA SER A 42 2.01 4.32 -6.26
C SER A 42 0.63 4.96 -6.38
N THR A 43 -0.15 4.58 -7.40
CA THR A 43 -1.52 5.08 -7.62
C THR A 43 -2.42 4.69 -6.45
N PHE A 44 -2.31 3.44 -5.98
CA PHE A 44 -3.05 2.98 -4.81
C PHE A 44 -2.69 3.80 -3.57
N PHE A 45 -1.40 3.97 -3.25
CA PHE A 45 -0.98 4.74 -2.07
C PHE A 45 -1.36 6.22 -2.16
N ALA A 46 -1.37 6.80 -3.36
CA ALA A 46 -1.84 8.17 -3.58
C ALA A 46 -3.35 8.32 -3.35
N THR A 47 -4.17 7.34 -3.74
CA THR A 47 -5.60 7.34 -3.40
C THR A 47 -5.82 7.10 -1.90
N LEU A 48 -5.04 6.19 -1.31
CA LEU A 48 -5.15 5.83 0.09
C LEU A 48 -4.84 7.04 1.00
N SER A 49 -3.82 7.83 0.69
CA SER A 49 -3.43 9.00 1.49
C SER A 49 -4.51 10.09 1.52
N GLN A 50 -5.36 10.17 0.48
CA GLN A 50 -6.47 11.11 0.42
C GLN A 50 -7.65 10.67 1.29
N ILE A 51 -7.89 9.37 1.41
CA ILE A 51 -9.03 8.81 2.16
C ILE A 51 -8.70 8.51 3.62
N THR A 52 -7.45 8.17 3.95
CA THR A 52 -7.05 7.85 5.32
C THR A 52 -6.83 9.12 6.15
N PRO A 53 -7.39 9.22 7.37
CA PRO A 53 -7.04 10.29 8.29
C PRO A 53 -5.55 10.19 8.65
N ASN A 54 -4.74 11.18 8.30
CA ASN A 54 -3.40 11.30 8.86
C ASN A 54 -3.53 11.86 10.30
N PRO A 55 -3.05 11.16 11.34
CA PRO A 55 -3.16 11.63 12.72
C PRO A 55 -2.44 12.95 12.98
N GLY A 56 -1.48 13.35 12.12
CA GLY A 56 -0.73 14.59 12.25
C GLY A 56 -1.32 15.80 11.50
N GLU A 57 -2.35 15.61 10.67
CA GLU A 57 -2.85 16.65 9.77
C GLU A 57 -4.20 17.18 10.24
N THR A 58 -4.28 18.49 10.49
CA THR A 58 -5.53 19.12 10.94
C THR A 58 -6.52 19.14 9.78
N ARG A 59 -7.49 18.22 9.81
CA ARG A 59 -8.61 18.27 8.86
C ARG A 59 -9.30 19.62 8.96
N THR A 60 -9.57 20.24 7.80
CA THR A 60 -10.38 21.47 7.72
C THR A 60 -11.78 21.28 8.32
N ARG A 61 -12.27 20.03 8.40
CA ARG A 61 -13.53 19.65 9.04
C ARG A 61 -13.32 18.41 9.92
N GLN A 62 -13.53 18.55 11.23
CA GLN A 62 -13.25 17.52 12.25
C GLN A 62 -14.06 16.20 12.08
N HIS A 63 -15.20 16.24 11.39
CA HIS A 63 -16.08 15.08 11.18
C HIS A 63 -16.32 14.75 9.71
N ALA A 64 -15.50 15.26 8.79
CA ALA A 64 -15.61 14.92 7.38
C ALA A 64 -15.15 13.47 7.14
N VAL A 65 -16.00 12.71 6.45
CA VAL A 65 -15.77 11.34 6.02
C VAL A 65 -15.38 11.38 4.53
N PRO A 66 -14.47 10.52 4.04
CA PRO A 66 -14.12 10.46 2.63
C PRO A 66 -15.35 10.18 1.74
N VAL A 67 -15.28 10.64 0.49
CA VAL A 67 -16.36 10.38 -0.47
C VAL A 67 -16.39 8.88 -0.77
N PRO A 68 -17.55 8.22 -0.77
CA PRO A 68 -17.65 6.78 -1.04
C PRO A 68 -17.02 6.35 -2.37
N ALA A 69 -17.05 7.23 -3.38
CA ALA A 69 -16.41 7.01 -4.68
C ALA A 69 -14.89 6.85 -4.55
N ASP A 70 -14.22 7.70 -3.76
CA ASP A 70 -12.77 7.65 -3.55
C ASP A 70 -12.38 6.38 -2.80
N VAL A 71 -13.18 5.99 -1.81
CA VAL A 71 -13.00 4.72 -1.08
C VAL A 71 -13.14 3.55 -2.05
N SER A 72 -14.20 3.51 -2.86
CA SER A 72 -14.39 2.44 -3.87
C SER A 72 -13.26 2.39 -4.90
N ALA A 73 -12.68 3.54 -5.27
CA ALA A 73 -11.54 3.61 -6.18
C ALA A 73 -10.31 2.93 -5.57
N ALA A 74 -9.99 3.21 -4.29
CA ALA A 74 -8.88 2.56 -3.61
C ALA A 74 -9.00 1.02 -3.57
N PHE A 75 -10.22 0.50 -3.31
CA PHE A 75 -10.49 -0.94 -3.37
C PHE A 75 -10.30 -1.53 -4.76
N ARG A 76 -10.80 -0.85 -5.80
CA ARG A 76 -10.65 -1.31 -7.20
C ARG A 76 -9.19 -1.27 -7.67
N THR A 77 -8.45 -0.21 -7.35
CA THR A 77 -7.03 -0.09 -7.72
C THR A 77 -6.20 -1.19 -7.06
N LEU A 78 -6.48 -1.55 -5.80
CA LEU A 78 -5.80 -2.67 -5.15
C LEU A 78 -6.18 -4.02 -5.78
N ALA A 79 -7.47 -4.22 -6.10
CA ALA A 79 -7.94 -5.43 -6.76
C ALA A 79 -7.28 -5.62 -8.13
N GLU A 80 -7.13 -4.54 -8.91
CA GLU A 80 -6.44 -4.56 -10.20
C GLU A 80 -4.96 -4.90 -10.05
N ALA A 81 -4.27 -4.33 -9.05
CA ALA A 81 -2.89 -4.68 -8.77
C ALA A 81 -2.73 -6.18 -8.41
N PHE A 82 -3.66 -6.73 -7.64
CA PHE A 82 -3.66 -8.16 -7.31
C PHE A 82 -3.95 -9.03 -8.53
N ASP A 83 -4.85 -8.61 -9.41
CA ASP A 83 -5.13 -9.31 -10.67
C ASP A 83 -3.90 -9.34 -11.59
N ILE A 84 -3.14 -8.24 -11.67
CA ILE A 84 -1.86 -8.22 -12.40
C ILE A 84 -0.86 -9.21 -11.81
N MET A 85 -0.67 -9.23 -10.48
CA MET A 85 0.23 -10.20 -9.82
C MET A 85 -0.19 -11.64 -10.08
N ARG A 86 -1.50 -11.92 -10.04
CA ARG A 86 -2.04 -13.25 -10.33
C ARG A 86 -1.70 -13.69 -11.75
N ARG A 87 -1.94 -12.84 -12.76
CA ARG A 87 -1.66 -13.15 -14.18
C ARG A 87 -0.16 -13.35 -14.44
N GLU A 88 0.70 -12.57 -13.79
CA GLU A 88 2.15 -12.73 -13.93
C GLU A 88 2.65 -14.05 -13.36
N ASN A 89 2.04 -14.53 -12.27
CA ASN A 89 2.34 -15.85 -11.72
C ASN A 89 1.91 -16.98 -12.67
N GLU A 90 0.80 -16.81 -13.41
CA GLU A 90 0.33 -17.77 -14.41
C GLU A 90 1.22 -17.79 -15.68
N ILE A 91 1.75 -16.64 -16.12
CA ILE A 91 2.52 -16.50 -17.37
C ILE A 91 4.03 -16.72 -17.14
N GLY A 92 4.56 -16.27 -16.01
CA GLY A 92 5.99 -16.33 -15.66
C GLY A 92 6.43 -17.64 -15.00
N GLY A 93 5.49 -18.55 -14.72
CA GLY A 93 5.74 -19.87 -14.16
C GLY A 93 6.47 -20.80 -15.13
N GLY A 94 7.79 -20.70 -15.20
CA GLY A 94 8.64 -21.75 -15.74
C GLY A 94 8.27 -23.08 -15.08
N GLY A 95 7.95 -24.07 -15.91
CA GLY A 95 7.43 -25.35 -15.46
C GLY A 95 8.34 -26.07 -14.47
N ARG A 96 8.10 -25.85 -13.17
CA ARG A 96 8.20 -26.92 -12.18
C ARG A 96 6.80 -27.43 -11.96
N GLY A 97 6.37 -28.24 -12.93
CA GLY A 97 5.23 -29.13 -12.75
C GLY A 97 5.47 -29.96 -11.50
N ARG A 98 4.72 -29.66 -10.45
CA ARG A 98 4.25 -30.72 -9.57
C ARG A 98 3.17 -31.43 -10.36
N GLU A 99 3.58 -32.47 -11.07
CA GLU A 99 2.66 -33.41 -11.71
C GLU A 99 1.76 -33.99 -10.62
N GLY A 100 0.45 -33.78 -10.76
CA GLY A 100 -0.58 -34.37 -9.91
C GLY A 100 -1.04 -33.47 -8.77
N GLU A 101 -2.03 -32.62 -9.04
CA GLU A 101 -3.32 -32.69 -8.32
C GLU A 101 -4.36 -31.79 -9.01
N GLU A 102 -5.50 -32.40 -9.29
CA GLU A 102 -6.71 -31.77 -9.79
C GLU A 102 -7.19 -30.68 -8.83
N GLY A 103 -7.30 -29.45 -9.31
CA GLY A 103 -7.93 -28.38 -8.54
C GLY A 103 -7.58 -27.00 -9.03
N ARG A 104 -8.41 -26.44 -9.93
CA ARG A 104 -8.63 -24.98 -9.95
C ARG A 104 -9.35 -24.60 -8.65
N GLY A 105 -8.66 -24.74 -7.52
CA GLY A 105 -9.09 -24.20 -6.25
C GLY A 105 -8.76 -22.72 -6.23
N GLU A 106 -9.73 -21.90 -5.81
CA GLU A 106 -9.56 -20.45 -5.60
C GLU A 106 -8.26 -20.20 -4.83
N THR A 107 -7.29 -19.58 -5.48
CA THR A 107 -6.04 -19.20 -4.81
C THR A 107 -6.35 -18.13 -3.77
N LEU A 108 -5.48 -17.96 -2.77
CA LEU A 108 -5.68 -16.93 -1.75
C LEU A 108 -5.88 -15.54 -2.39
N ILE A 109 -5.13 -15.24 -3.45
CA ILE A 109 -5.24 -13.98 -4.18
C ILE A 109 -6.59 -13.82 -4.87
N ASP A 110 -7.24 -14.90 -5.34
CA ASP A 110 -8.59 -14.84 -5.90
C ASP A 110 -9.62 -14.42 -4.85
N GLN A 111 -9.54 -15.03 -3.67
CA GLN A 111 -10.41 -14.69 -2.54
C GLN A 111 -10.20 -13.25 -2.09
N MET A 112 -8.95 -12.77 -2.13
CA MET A 112 -8.62 -11.38 -1.83
C MET A 112 -9.20 -10.41 -2.87
N ILE A 113 -9.05 -10.70 -4.17
CA ILE A 113 -9.61 -9.88 -5.26
C ILE A 113 -11.14 -9.81 -5.12
N GLU A 114 -11.79 -10.95 -4.90
CA GLU A 114 -13.25 -10.99 -4.74
C GLU A 114 -13.71 -10.18 -3.52
N ALA A 115 -13.01 -10.28 -2.38
CA ALA A 115 -13.30 -9.47 -1.21
C ALA A 115 -13.18 -7.97 -1.48
N LEU A 116 -12.13 -7.54 -2.19
CA LEU A 116 -11.93 -6.12 -2.55
C LEU A 116 -13.01 -5.62 -3.50
N LEU A 117 -13.44 -6.43 -4.48
CA LEU A 117 -14.49 -6.05 -5.42
C LEU A 117 -15.86 -5.94 -4.72
N ARG A 118 -16.18 -6.85 -3.80
CA ARG A 118 -17.41 -6.76 -2.97
C ARG A 118 -17.40 -5.50 -2.10
N GLU A 119 -16.27 -5.17 -1.48
CA GLU A 119 -16.12 -3.94 -0.69
C GLU A 119 -16.13 -2.68 -1.58
N ALA A 120 -15.70 -2.76 -2.84
CA ALA A 120 -15.83 -1.65 -3.78
C ALA A 120 -17.27 -1.36 -4.22
N GLU A 121 -18.16 -2.37 -4.22
CA GLU A 121 -19.59 -2.19 -4.51
C GLU A 121 -20.34 -1.57 -3.33
N SER A 122 -19.93 -1.89 -2.12
CA SER A 122 -20.48 -1.35 -0.87
C SER A 122 -19.35 -0.81 0.02
N PRO A 123 -18.77 0.36 -0.33
CA PRO A 123 -17.60 0.90 0.36
C PRO A 123 -17.89 1.18 1.84
N PRO A 124 -16.99 0.78 2.75
CA PRO A 124 -17.12 1.12 4.16
C PRO A 124 -17.02 2.63 4.35
N ARG A 125 -17.63 3.13 5.43
CA ARG A 125 -17.65 4.56 5.75
C ARG A 125 -16.25 5.11 6.00
N GLU A 126 -15.38 4.33 6.62
CA GLU A 126 -14.00 4.69 6.93
C GLU A 126 -13.08 3.52 6.61
N VAL A 127 -11.82 3.81 6.33
CA VAL A 127 -10.81 2.78 6.08
C VAL A 127 -10.49 2.08 7.40
N GLU A 128 -10.75 0.77 7.46
CA GLU A 128 -10.53 -0.06 8.65
C GLU A 128 -9.06 -0.51 8.81
N GLY A 129 -8.23 -0.16 7.84
CA GLY A 129 -6.81 -0.49 7.78
C GLY A 129 -5.96 -0.05 8.98
N VAL A 130 -4.81 -0.70 9.13
CA VAL A 130 -3.81 -0.35 10.15
C VAL A 130 -3.00 0.88 9.75
N SER A 131 -2.42 1.55 10.73
CA SER A 131 -1.49 2.65 10.51
C SER A 131 -0.19 2.21 9.81
N GLU A 132 0.53 3.15 9.20
CA GLU A 132 1.79 2.84 8.52
C GLU A 132 2.87 2.38 9.49
N GLU A 133 2.90 2.99 10.67
CA GLU A 133 3.82 2.66 11.75
C GLU A 133 3.63 1.23 12.24
N PHE A 134 2.39 0.71 12.19
CA PHE A 134 2.13 -0.70 12.51
C PHE A 134 2.79 -1.63 11.49
N CYS A 135 2.69 -1.32 10.19
CA CYS A 135 3.35 -2.10 9.14
C CYS A 135 4.87 -2.06 9.27
N ASP A 136 5.44 -0.91 9.64
CA ASP A 136 6.89 -0.75 9.80
C ASP A 136 7.43 -1.45 11.07
N ALA A 137 6.59 -1.54 12.12
CA ALA A 137 6.89 -2.23 13.37
C ALA A 137 6.71 -3.75 13.30
N LEU A 138 6.26 -4.31 12.17
CA LEU A 138 6.15 -5.75 12.00
C LEU A 138 7.52 -6.44 12.13
N ASP A 139 7.49 -7.65 12.67
CA ASP A 139 8.70 -8.43 12.92
C ASP A 139 9.33 -8.89 11.61
N ARG A 140 10.58 -8.48 11.37
CA ARG A 140 11.33 -8.77 10.15
C ARG A 140 12.14 -10.03 10.32
N ILE A 141 11.93 -11.00 9.43
CA ILE A 141 12.66 -12.27 9.47
C ILE A 141 13.95 -12.15 8.66
N PRO A 142 15.12 -12.43 9.25
CA PRO A 142 16.37 -12.41 8.49
C PRO A 142 16.39 -13.53 7.44
N THR A 143 16.98 -13.23 6.30
CA THR A 143 17.09 -14.15 5.16
C THR A 143 17.72 -15.50 5.52
N LYS A 144 18.64 -15.48 6.50
CA LYS A 144 19.35 -16.68 7.00
C LYS A 144 18.46 -17.69 7.71
N SER A 145 17.33 -17.26 8.29
CA SER A 145 16.37 -18.16 8.95
C SER A 145 15.29 -18.69 8.01
N LEU A 146 15.21 -18.15 6.79
CA LEU A 146 14.25 -18.59 5.79
C LEU A 146 14.75 -19.86 5.10
N LYS A 147 13.82 -20.80 4.89
CA LYS A 147 14.07 -22.00 4.09
C LYS A 147 13.81 -21.68 2.61
N PRO A 148 14.53 -22.32 1.67
CA PRO A 148 14.35 -22.08 0.23
C PRO A 148 12.97 -22.47 -0.30
N ASP A 149 12.27 -23.38 0.39
CA ASP A 149 10.94 -23.84 -0.03
C ASP A 149 9.80 -22.91 0.42
N GLN A 150 10.10 -21.86 1.20
CA GLN A 150 9.08 -20.93 1.68
C GLN A 150 8.75 -19.90 0.59
N THR A 151 7.47 -19.74 0.32
CA THR A 151 6.92 -18.84 -0.69
C THR A 151 5.94 -17.87 -0.05
N CYS A 152 5.79 -16.68 -0.64
CA CYS A 152 4.77 -15.74 -0.21
C CYS A 152 3.37 -16.26 -0.59
N PRO A 153 2.40 -16.37 0.35
CA PRO A 153 1.06 -16.85 0.02
C PRO A 153 0.25 -15.95 -0.92
N ILE A 154 0.66 -14.69 -1.10
CA ILE A 154 -0.06 -13.70 -1.92
C ILE A 154 0.43 -13.74 -3.37
N CYS A 155 1.74 -13.62 -3.60
CA CYS A 155 2.32 -13.61 -4.95
C CYS A 155 2.88 -14.97 -5.40
N ASN A 156 2.87 -15.98 -4.53
CA ASN A 156 3.39 -17.33 -4.77
C ASN A 156 4.87 -17.42 -5.18
N ASN A 157 5.62 -16.32 -5.06
CA ASN A 157 7.06 -16.31 -5.32
C ASN A 157 7.86 -16.83 -4.12
N PRO A 158 8.96 -17.58 -4.34
CA PRO A 158 9.92 -17.94 -3.28
C PRO A 158 10.56 -16.70 -2.67
N PHE A 159 10.69 -16.67 -1.35
CA PHE A 159 11.30 -15.52 -0.66
C PHE A 159 12.76 -15.31 -1.04
N LEU A 160 13.50 -16.37 -1.37
CA LEU A 160 14.93 -16.27 -1.68
C LEU A 160 15.23 -15.96 -3.15
N ASP A 161 14.21 -15.83 -4.00
CA ASP A 161 14.38 -15.44 -5.41
C ASP A 161 14.68 -13.93 -5.57
N ASP A 162 14.26 -13.11 -4.60
CA ASP A 162 14.53 -11.68 -4.57
C ASP A 162 15.94 -11.41 -4.00
N PRO A 163 16.77 -10.54 -4.61
CA PRO A 163 18.06 -10.12 -4.05
C PRO A 163 17.95 -9.44 -2.67
N TYR A 164 16.81 -8.79 -2.36
CA TYR A 164 16.59 -8.06 -1.10
C TYR A 164 15.22 -8.40 -0.49
N PRO A 165 15.00 -9.65 -0.03
CA PRO A 165 13.68 -10.08 0.39
C PRO A 165 13.31 -9.45 1.73
N LEU A 166 12.19 -8.73 1.73
CA LEU A 166 11.61 -8.08 2.90
C LEU A 166 10.47 -8.93 3.45
N VAL A 167 10.82 -10.00 4.19
CA VAL A 167 9.83 -10.90 4.78
C VAL A 167 9.45 -10.44 6.18
N VAL A 168 8.14 -10.33 6.40
CA VAL A 168 7.56 -9.97 7.69
C VAL A 168 6.67 -11.07 8.24
N ARG A 169 6.61 -11.14 9.56
CA ARG A 169 5.73 -12.03 10.31
C ARG A 169 4.59 -11.24 10.92
N LEU A 170 3.36 -11.67 10.66
CA LEU A 170 2.19 -11.08 11.31
C LEU A 170 2.07 -11.56 12.76
N PRO A 171 1.56 -10.72 13.68
CA PRO A 171 1.48 -11.08 15.10
C PRO A 171 0.35 -12.07 15.43
N CYS A 172 -0.46 -12.49 14.45
CA CYS A 172 -1.54 -13.45 14.68
C CYS A 172 -1.07 -14.89 14.79
N HIS A 173 -0.11 -15.33 13.97
CA HIS A 173 0.40 -16.70 14.00
C HIS A 173 1.86 -16.79 13.51
N PRO A 174 2.73 -17.64 14.10
CA PRO A 174 4.13 -17.74 13.72
C PRO A 174 4.39 -18.19 12.28
N THR A 175 3.41 -18.83 11.63
CA THR A 175 3.51 -19.30 10.23
C THR A 175 3.03 -18.27 9.20
N HIS A 176 2.50 -17.12 9.64
CA HIS A 176 1.95 -16.10 8.76
C HIS A 176 3.06 -15.16 8.29
N LEU A 177 3.78 -15.64 7.26
CA LEU A 177 4.91 -14.99 6.64
C LEU A 177 4.53 -14.44 5.27
N PHE A 178 4.89 -13.18 5.02
CA PHE A 178 4.59 -12.52 3.75
C PHE A 178 5.73 -11.58 3.37
N ASP A 179 5.81 -11.26 2.08
CA ASP A 179 6.56 -10.09 1.65
C ASP A 179 5.86 -8.83 2.13
N LEU A 180 6.63 -7.90 2.70
CA LEU A 180 6.13 -6.62 3.19
C LEU A 180 5.36 -5.89 2.09
N GLU A 181 5.87 -5.88 0.86
CA GLU A 181 5.22 -5.18 -0.25
C GLU A 181 3.91 -5.82 -0.71
N CYS A 182 3.72 -7.14 -0.51
CA CYS A 182 2.45 -7.80 -0.82
C CYS A 182 1.41 -7.61 0.29
N VAL A 183 1.81 -7.72 1.55
CA VAL A 183 0.88 -7.67 2.68
C VAL A 183 0.54 -6.25 3.13
N ARG A 184 1.47 -5.31 2.97
CA ARG A 184 1.29 -3.90 3.35
C ARG A 184 0.06 -3.25 2.70
N PRO A 185 -0.18 -3.30 1.38
CA PRO A 185 -1.34 -2.63 0.79
C PRO A 185 -2.67 -3.24 1.29
N TRP A 186 -2.71 -4.55 1.53
CA TRP A 186 -3.87 -5.23 2.11
C TRP A 186 -4.14 -4.78 3.55
N LEU A 187 -3.11 -4.77 4.39
CA LEU A 187 -3.23 -4.33 5.78
C LEU A 187 -3.61 -2.86 5.88
N ARG A 188 -3.05 -2.00 5.03
CA ARG A 188 -3.34 -0.57 5.01
C ARG A 188 -4.77 -0.24 4.59
N LEU A 189 -5.43 -1.12 3.84
CA LEU A 189 -6.82 -0.94 3.41
C LEU A 189 -7.82 -1.64 4.34
N ARG A 190 -7.63 -2.93 4.63
CA ARG A 190 -8.57 -3.75 5.43
C ARG A 190 -8.15 -4.00 6.86
N GLY A 191 -6.85 -3.96 7.16
CA GLY A 191 -6.34 -4.17 8.52
C GLY A 191 -6.43 -5.61 9.03
N THR A 192 -6.77 -6.57 8.16
CA THR A 192 -6.96 -7.98 8.53
C THR A 192 -5.86 -8.86 7.95
N CYS A 193 -5.54 -9.98 8.61
CA CYS A 193 -4.67 -10.99 8.04
C CYS A 193 -5.36 -11.70 6.85
N PRO A 194 -4.67 -11.90 5.71
CA PRO A 194 -5.23 -12.65 4.58
C PRO A 194 -5.60 -14.11 4.89
N LEU A 195 -4.91 -14.75 5.85
CA LEU A 195 -5.05 -16.19 6.12
C LEU A 195 -6.09 -16.51 7.21
N ASP A 196 -5.99 -15.88 8.39
CA ASP A 196 -6.88 -16.16 9.53
C ASP A 196 -7.94 -15.07 9.78
N ARG A 197 -7.92 -13.99 9.00
CA ARG A 197 -8.87 -12.86 9.11
C ARG A 197 -8.83 -12.13 10.46
N VAL A 198 -7.77 -12.30 11.25
CA VAL A 198 -7.56 -11.52 12.48
C VAL A 198 -7.46 -10.03 12.13
N ASP A 199 -8.29 -9.22 12.78
CA ASP A 199 -8.39 -7.78 12.55
C ASP A 199 -7.45 -6.99 13.49
N PHE A 200 -6.32 -6.55 12.93
CA PHE A 200 -5.35 -5.72 13.63
C PHE A 200 -5.78 -4.25 13.69
N GLY A 201 -6.57 -3.77 12.72
CA GLY A 201 -7.10 -2.41 12.69
C GLY A 201 -8.04 -2.15 13.86
N LYS A 202 -8.93 -3.11 14.15
CA LYS A 202 -9.79 -3.08 15.34
C LYS A 202 -8.98 -3.11 16.63
N GLN A 203 -7.97 -3.98 16.74
CA GLN A 203 -7.10 -4.06 17.92
C GLN A 203 -6.35 -2.73 18.17
N GLN A 204 -5.84 -2.10 17.11
CA GLN A 204 -5.14 -0.82 17.21
C GLN A 204 -6.08 0.29 17.70
N ARG A 205 -7.30 0.38 17.14
CA ARG A 205 -8.34 1.32 17.59
C ARG A 205 -8.77 1.09 19.02
N GLU A 206 -8.99 -0.16 19.42
CA GLU A 206 -9.39 -0.50 20.79
C GLU A 206 -8.30 -0.11 21.81
N LYS A 207 -7.04 -0.43 21.50
CA LYS A 207 -5.88 -0.04 22.31
C LYS A 207 -5.71 1.48 22.41
N GLU A 208 -5.99 2.21 21.33
CA GLU A 208 -5.95 3.67 21.33
C GLU A 208 -7.08 4.27 22.20
N LEU A 209 -8.30 3.75 22.08
CA LEU A 209 -9.44 4.15 22.90
C LEU A 209 -9.19 3.88 24.38
N GLU A 210 -8.60 2.73 24.71
CA GLU A 210 -8.22 2.40 26.08
C GLU A 210 -7.17 3.38 26.62
N ARG A 211 -6.12 3.66 25.84
CA ARG A 211 -5.09 4.64 26.23
C ARG A 211 -5.70 6.02 26.48
N ARG A 212 -6.62 6.48 25.61
CA ARG A 212 -7.31 7.76 25.79
C ARG A 212 -8.15 7.79 27.06
N ARG A 213 -8.94 6.73 27.32
CA ARG A 213 -9.73 6.59 28.55
C ARG A 213 -8.85 6.60 29.80
N GLN A 214 -7.70 5.92 29.77
CA GLN A 214 -6.75 5.91 30.88
C GLN A 214 -6.16 7.30 31.15
N LEU A 215 -5.83 8.07 30.09
CA LEU A 215 -5.34 9.44 30.22
C LEU A 215 -6.41 10.38 30.79
N GLU A 216 -7.67 10.26 30.32
CA GLU A 216 -8.79 11.03 30.85
C GLU A 216 -9.03 10.74 32.33
N LYS A 217 -9.03 9.45 32.72
CA LYS A 217 -9.17 9.04 34.12
C LYS A 217 -8.04 9.60 34.99
N ARG A 218 -6.78 9.52 34.53
CA ARG A 218 -5.64 10.11 35.24
C ARG A 218 -5.78 11.62 35.40
N ARG A 219 -6.29 12.32 34.37
CA ARG A 219 -6.51 13.77 34.42
C ARG A 219 -7.66 14.18 35.32
N SER A 220 -8.71 13.37 35.43
CA SER A 220 -9.81 13.61 36.38
C SER A 220 -9.37 13.39 37.82
N ASN A 221 -8.69 12.27 38.12
CA ASN A 221 -8.18 11.99 39.46
C ASN A 221 -7.25 13.12 39.96
N ASN A 222 -6.32 13.58 39.13
CA ASN A 222 -5.40 14.65 39.53
C ASN A 222 -6.11 15.98 39.82
N LYS A 223 -7.28 16.24 39.23
CA LYS A 223 -8.09 17.42 39.54
C LYS A 223 -8.87 17.27 40.83
N GLU A 224 -9.40 16.08 41.10
CA GLU A 224 -10.07 15.77 42.38
C GLU A 224 -9.10 15.90 43.55
N ASP A 225 -7.85 15.43 43.39
CA ASP A 225 -6.79 15.57 44.40
C ASP A 225 -6.43 17.06 44.66
N GLU A 226 -6.31 17.87 43.60
CA GLU A 226 -6.05 19.33 43.70
C GLU A 226 -7.23 20.08 44.35
N GLU A 227 -8.48 19.76 43.99
CA GLU A 227 -9.68 20.37 44.57
C GLU A 227 -9.86 19.98 46.05
N GLU A 228 -9.56 18.73 46.44
CA GLU A 228 -9.54 18.33 47.84
C GLU A 228 -8.46 19.09 48.62
N GLU A 229 -7.23 19.19 48.12
CA GLU A 229 -6.14 19.95 48.78
C GLU A 229 -6.52 21.42 49.00
N GLU A 230 -7.10 22.09 48.00
CA GLU A 230 -7.57 23.48 48.11
C GLU A 230 -8.73 23.65 49.10
N GLU A 231 -9.65 22.68 49.20
CA GLU A 231 -10.74 22.68 50.17
C GLU A 231 -10.23 22.53 51.61
N TRP A 232 -9.23 21.67 51.82
CA TRP A 232 -8.62 21.46 53.14
C TRP A 232 -7.77 22.66 53.60
N ASP A 233 -7.04 23.31 52.71
CA ASP A 233 -6.24 24.50 53.02
C ASP A 233 -7.11 25.75 53.31
N GLY A 234 -8.29 25.86 52.69
CA GLY A 234 -9.25 26.93 52.95
C GLY A 234 -9.98 26.83 54.29
N LEU A 235 -9.97 25.66 54.94
CA LEU A 235 -10.71 25.41 56.19
C LEU A 235 -9.93 25.81 57.46
N TYR A 236 -8.61 26.01 57.36
CA TYR A 236 -7.72 26.33 58.48
C TYR A 236 -7.07 27.73 58.44
N ALA A 237 -7.44 28.55 57.46
CA ALA A 237 -7.03 29.97 57.34
C ALA A 237 -8.06 30.92 57.98
#